data_AF-A0A7S2HDS3-F1
#
_entry.id   AF-A0A7S2HDS3-F1
#
_cell.length_a   1.000
_cell.length_b   1.000
_cell.length_c   1.000
_cell.angle_alpha   90.00
_cell.angle_beta   90.00
_cell.angle_gamma   90.00
#
_symmetry.space_group_name_H-M   'P 1'
#
loop_
_entity.id
_entity.type
_entity.pdbx_description
1 polymer ?
#
loop_
_entity_poly.entity_id
_entity_poly.type
_entity_poly.pdbx_seq_one_letter_code
_entity_poly.pdbx_strand_id
1 'polypeptide(L)'
;TRNANHEIEGRFAKVPVPQDYNFSEHNSYGTVTHSINNDPSLFVTRDHSFCGLNIDLELPGCDIMMQCLETKDLVTFHHLAEDELHGNLHNVIGGFFDCGVDMSEITMDHSEWHDMVMDIGLASSGIWARNRLLSFPESCSRDTAFEDCKGLCRDYVNRTTFERSELVELLSSIRFVYFTDDSDVSTFSSPAIHESYFQTSYHAESGKYSWRFDPDGTDSLSDDENTELMQFVFEHACGPGRMGAMSTGAAANDPIFWPIHPTFDRIWHYIRLDSSYSDFDHTWQDDPTCYGRSYLDVLPFKGLFGEENATHFYSNKDLYSLLDPKNPDLPHVYENFDWDHCSSKSSS
;
A
#
# COMPACT_ATOMS: atom_id res chain seq x y z
N THR A 1 -5.26 19.85 15.95
CA THR A 1 -6.74 19.64 16.05
C THR A 1 -7.00 18.14 16.06
N ARG A 2 -7.87 17.62 16.96
CA ARG A 2 -8.30 16.21 16.94
C ARG A 2 -9.18 15.99 15.72
N ASN A 3 -8.99 14.90 14.97
CA ASN A 3 -9.78 14.66 13.76
C ASN A 3 -11.02 13.80 14.04
N ALA A 4 -11.95 14.36 14.81
CA ALA A 4 -13.12 13.65 15.33
C ALA A 4 -14.05 13.08 14.24
N ASN A 5 -13.99 13.59 13.01
CA ASN A 5 -14.81 13.12 11.90
C ASN A 5 -14.30 11.81 11.28
N HIS A 6 -13.04 11.47 11.52
CA HIS A 6 -12.40 10.26 10.99
C HIS A 6 -12.08 9.25 12.10
N GLU A 7 -12.33 9.57 13.38
CA GLU A 7 -12.20 8.61 14.48
C GLU A 7 -13.20 7.46 14.29
N ILE A 8 -12.77 6.22 14.54
CA ILE A 8 -13.67 5.06 14.51
C ILE A 8 -14.82 5.26 15.50
N GLU A 9 -16.04 4.90 15.10
CA GLU A 9 -17.22 4.98 15.95
C GLU A 9 -17.55 3.65 16.67
N GLY A 10 -18.47 3.72 17.65
CA GLY A 10 -19.02 2.54 18.32
C GLY A 10 -18.11 1.90 19.36
N ARG A 11 -18.15 0.56 19.46
CA ARG A 11 -17.41 -0.21 20.51
C ARG A 11 -15.90 0.04 20.47
N PHE A 12 -15.38 0.32 19.29
CA PHE A 12 -13.96 0.51 19.03
C PHE A 12 -13.57 1.99 18.92
N ALA A 13 -14.43 2.90 19.37
CA ALA A 13 -14.10 4.31 19.41
C ALA A 13 -12.94 4.59 20.37
N LYS A 14 -12.10 5.56 20.00
CA LYS A 14 -10.97 6.04 20.81
C LYS A 14 -9.93 4.97 21.14
N VAL A 15 -9.74 3.98 20.26
CA VAL A 15 -8.57 3.11 20.33
C VAL A 15 -7.31 3.97 20.16
N PRO A 16 -6.39 4.00 21.12
CA PRO A 16 -5.26 4.92 21.10
C PRO A 16 -4.20 4.51 20.09
N VAL A 17 -3.56 5.50 19.47
CA VAL A 17 -2.31 5.30 18.73
C VAL A 17 -1.15 5.67 19.68
N PRO A 18 -0.18 4.76 19.91
CA PRO A 18 0.93 5.04 20.82
C PRO A 18 1.78 6.24 20.38
N GLN A 19 2.40 6.90 21.36
CA GLN A 19 3.39 7.94 21.13
C GLN A 19 4.72 7.52 21.78
N ASP A 20 5.77 7.43 20.99
CA ASP A 20 7.13 7.12 21.47
C ASP A 20 8.18 7.63 20.46
N TYR A 21 8.85 8.72 20.83
CA TYR A 21 9.95 9.31 20.04
C TYR A 21 11.21 8.43 19.99
N ASN A 22 11.29 7.38 20.82
CA ASN A 22 12.41 6.42 20.77
C ASN A 22 12.06 5.19 19.93
N PHE A 23 10.81 5.02 19.50
CA PHE A 23 10.44 3.94 18.61
C PHE A 23 11.04 4.21 17.23
N SER A 24 11.48 3.17 16.52
CA SER A 24 12.25 3.35 15.28
C SER A 24 11.46 4.00 14.15
N GLU A 25 10.14 3.75 14.11
CA GLU A 25 9.24 4.31 13.10
C GLU A 25 8.17 5.19 13.76
N HIS A 26 8.33 6.51 13.64
CA HIS A 26 7.39 7.49 14.15
C HIS A 26 7.34 8.73 13.26
N ASN A 27 6.24 9.49 13.34
CA ASN A 27 6.09 10.75 12.63
C ASN A 27 6.65 11.94 13.45
N SER A 28 6.60 13.17 12.91
CA SER A 28 7.15 14.37 13.59
C SER A 28 6.49 14.67 14.94
N TYR A 29 5.26 14.19 15.18
CA TYR A 29 4.57 14.30 16.47
C TYR A 29 4.94 13.19 17.47
N GLY A 30 5.84 12.27 17.11
CA GLY A 30 6.22 11.11 17.90
C GLY A 30 5.15 10.02 17.92
N THR A 31 4.11 10.11 17.08
CA THR A 31 3.10 9.07 16.94
C THR A 31 3.75 7.85 16.28
N VAL A 32 3.53 6.66 16.85
CA VAL A 32 4.00 5.39 16.29
C VAL A 32 3.12 5.05 15.08
N THR A 33 3.58 5.51 13.92
CA THR A 33 3.00 5.38 12.59
C THR A 33 4.12 5.60 11.57
N HIS A 34 3.81 5.58 10.28
CA HIS A 34 4.80 5.85 9.25
C HIS A 34 5.26 7.31 9.28
N SER A 35 6.54 7.54 9.09
CA SER A 35 7.17 8.87 8.94
C SER A 35 6.52 9.80 7.90
N ILE A 36 5.86 9.26 6.87
CA ILE A 36 5.12 10.06 5.87
C ILE A 36 3.72 10.48 6.34
N ASN A 37 3.19 9.85 7.39
CA ASN A 37 1.87 10.16 7.95
C ASN A 37 2.02 11.13 9.13
N ASN A 38 2.05 12.43 8.85
CA ASN A 38 2.12 13.44 9.91
C ASN A 38 0.77 13.74 10.58
N ASP A 39 -0.08 12.73 10.77
CA ASP A 39 -1.32 12.87 11.53
C ASP A 39 -1.05 12.96 13.05
N PRO A 40 -1.40 14.08 13.73
CA PRO A 40 -1.34 14.18 15.19
C PRO A 40 -2.51 13.49 15.91
N SER A 41 -3.36 12.71 15.24
CA SER A 41 -4.47 12.01 15.90
C SER A 41 -4.00 11.15 17.07
N LEU A 42 -4.76 11.18 18.17
CA LEU A 42 -4.48 10.37 19.37
C LEU A 42 -5.13 8.99 19.30
N PHE A 43 -6.07 8.84 18.37
CA PHE A 43 -6.90 7.67 18.21
C PHE A 43 -6.85 7.22 16.77
N VAL A 44 -7.16 5.95 16.56
CA VAL A 44 -7.26 5.37 15.23
C VAL A 44 -8.28 6.14 14.39
N THR A 45 -7.83 6.55 13.21
CA THR A 45 -8.63 7.21 12.19
C THR A 45 -8.79 6.32 10.95
N ARG A 46 -9.89 6.53 10.23
CA ARG A 46 -10.16 5.98 8.90
C ARG A 46 -10.85 7.01 8.03
N ASP A 47 -10.71 6.84 6.74
CA ASP A 47 -11.53 7.51 5.75
C ASP A 47 -11.97 6.55 4.66
N HIS A 48 -13.15 6.78 4.09
CA HIS A 48 -13.68 6.01 2.96
C HIS A 48 -13.48 6.77 1.65
N SER A 49 -12.38 7.50 1.56
CA SER A 49 -11.95 8.22 0.37
C SER A 49 -10.44 8.18 0.22
N PHE A 50 -9.96 8.36 -1.01
CA PHE A 50 -8.61 8.78 -1.31
C PHE A 50 -8.62 10.25 -1.61
N CYS A 51 -8.29 11.08 -0.62
CA CYS A 51 -8.16 12.53 -0.77
C CYS A 51 -9.40 13.15 -1.43
N GLY A 52 -10.61 12.78 -0.99
CA GLY A 52 -11.88 13.26 -1.55
C GLY A 52 -12.52 12.32 -2.58
N LEU A 53 -11.75 11.49 -3.28
CA LEU A 53 -12.30 10.48 -4.18
C LEU A 53 -12.89 9.31 -3.38
N ASN A 54 -14.21 9.12 -3.46
CA ASN A 54 -14.88 8.01 -2.76
C ASN A 54 -14.33 6.67 -3.22
N ILE A 55 -13.98 5.80 -2.26
CA ILE A 55 -13.53 4.45 -2.56
C ILE A 55 -14.76 3.58 -2.83
N ASP A 56 -14.99 3.26 -4.09
CA ASP A 56 -16.07 2.38 -4.57
C ASP A 56 -15.60 0.94 -4.84
N LEU A 57 -14.38 0.61 -4.43
CA LEU A 57 -13.82 -0.72 -4.48
C LEU A 57 -14.54 -1.65 -3.48
N GLU A 58 -15.08 -2.76 -3.98
CA GLU A 58 -15.57 -3.81 -3.10
C GLU A 58 -14.40 -4.42 -2.29
N LEU A 59 -14.56 -4.49 -0.97
CA LEU A 59 -13.63 -5.22 -0.09
C LEU A 59 -13.64 -6.71 -0.44
N PRO A 60 -12.52 -7.43 -0.30
CA PRO A 60 -11.24 -7.32 -1.01
C PRO A 60 -11.38 -7.71 -2.50
N GLY A 61 -10.52 -7.16 -3.35
CA GLY A 61 -10.44 -7.47 -4.78
C GLY A 61 -10.37 -8.97 -5.08
N CYS A 62 -11.54 -9.57 -5.27
CA CYS A 62 -11.72 -10.99 -5.58
C CYS A 62 -10.86 -11.44 -6.76
N ASP A 63 -10.64 -10.55 -7.73
CA ASP A 63 -9.81 -10.83 -8.88
C ASP A 63 -8.35 -11.10 -8.47
N ILE A 64 -7.76 -10.29 -7.58
CA ILE A 64 -6.41 -10.51 -7.04
C ILE A 64 -6.37 -11.74 -6.15
N MET A 65 -7.40 -11.96 -5.33
CA MET A 65 -7.48 -13.18 -4.50
C MET A 65 -7.54 -14.45 -5.36
N MET A 66 -8.31 -14.43 -6.45
CA MET A 66 -8.35 -15.55 -7.40
C MET A 66 -7.00 -15.73 -8.10
N GLN A 67 -6.30 -14.65 -8.46
CA GLN A 67 -4.92 -14.73 -8.98
C GLN A 67 -3.96 -15.35 -7.96
N CYS A 68 -4.08 -15.04 -6.66
CA CYS A 68 -3.29 -15.69 -5.62
C CYS A 68 -3.47 -17.22 -5.63
N LEU A 69 -4.71 -17.69 -5.85
CA LEU A 69 -5.01 -19.12 -5.96
C LEU A 69 -4.47 -19.74 -7.26
N GLU A 70 -4.21 -18.97 -8.31
CA GLU A 70 -3.67 -19.50 -9.56
C GLU A 70 -2.14 -19.72 -9.53
N THR A 71 -1.46 -19.16 -8.52
CA THR A 71 0.00 -19.26 -8.35
C THR A 71 0.51 -20.70 -8.19
N LYS A 72 1.78 -20.89 -8.54
CA LYS A 72 2.45 -22.20 -8.52
C LYS A 72 3.74 -22.24 -7.69
N ASP A 73 4.14 -21.11 -7.12
CA ASP A 73 5.36 -21.00 -6.32
C ASP A 73 5.18 -19.97 -5.20
N LEU A 74 5.97 -20.15 -4.14
CA LEU A 74 5.89 -19.36 -2.92
C LEU A 74 6.22 -17.88 -3.13
N VAL A 75 7.10 -17.56 -4.08
CA VAL A 75 7.56 -16.18 -4.33
C VAL A 75 6.45 -15.38 -4.99
N THR A 76 5.84 -15.93 -6.04
CA THR A 76 4.71 -15.31 -6.74
C THR A 76 3.49 -15.21 -5.82
N PHE A 77 3.21 -16.25 -5.02
CA PHE A 77 2.16 -16.19 -4.01
C PHE A 77 2.39 -15.07 -3.00
N HIS A 78 3.60 -14.97 -2.45
CA HIS A 78 3.95 -13.91 -1.50
C HIS A 78 3.73 -12.53 -2.10
N HIS A 79 4.22 -12.29 -3.32
CA HIS A 79 4.04 -11.01 -4.00
C HIS A 79 2.55 -10.63 -4.15
N LEU A 80 1.71 -11.53 -4.69
CA LEU A 80 0.29 -11.23 -4.88
C LEU A 80 -0.48 -11.11 -3.55
N ALA A 81 -0.17 -11.95 -2.57
CA ALA A 81 -0.88 -11.93 -1.29
C ALA A 81 -0.46 -10.74 -0.41
N GLU A 82 0.85 -10.45 -0.31
CA GLU A 82 1.42 -9.42 0.57
C GLU A 82 1.44 -8.03 -0.08
N ASP A 83 1.93 -7.92 -1.32
CA ASP A 83 2.16 -6.62 -1.94
C ASP A 83 0.88 -6.09 -2.58
N GLU A 84 0.12 -6.94 -3.26
CA GLU A 84 -1.10 -6.54 -3.97
C GLU A 84 -2.34 -6.62 -3.08
N LEU A 85 -2.76 -7.82 -2.65
CA LEU A 85 -4.01 -7.99 -1.91
C LEU A 85 -3.96 -7.31 -0.53
N HIS A 86 -2.93 -7.59 0.26
CA HIS A 86 -2.74 -7.03 1.60
C HIS A 86 -2.41 -5.54 1.56
N GLY A 87 -1.49 -5.12 0.69
CA GLY A 87 -1.16 -3.71 0.49
C GLY A 87 -2.37 -2.85 0.12
N ASN A 88 -3.18 -3.29 -0.85
CA ASN A 88 -4.37 -2.56 -1.28
C ASN A 88 -5.44 -2.48 -0.18
N LEU A 89 -5.66 -3.58 0.57
CA LEU A 89 -6.62 -3.60 1.69
C LEU A 89 -6.32 -2.54 2.75
N HIS A 90 -5.04 -2.33 3.07
CA HIS A 90 -4.63 -1.30 4.03
C HIS A 90 -5.08 0.09 3.60
N ASN A 91 -4.83 0.45 2.33
CA ASN A 91 -5.18 1.76 1.81
C ASN A 91 -6.71 1.91 1.65
N VAL A 92 -7.41 0.90 1.12
CA VAL A 92 -8.87 0.91 0.97
C VAL A 92 -9.60 1.14 2.30
N ILE A 93 -9.11 0.54 3.38
CA ILE A 93 -9.77 0.63 4.69
C ILE A 93 -9.33 1.89 5.45
N GLY A 94 -8.05 2.27 5.34
CA GLY A 94 -7.51 3.40 6.07
C GLY A 94 -7.86 4.73 5.43
N GLY A 95 -7.86 4.82 4.10
CA GLY A 95 -8.12 6.03 3.34
C GLY A 95 -7.11 7.16 3.60
N PHE A 96 -7.30 8.25 2.87
CA PHE A 96 -6.47 9.46 2.95
C PHE A 96 -7.34 10.70 2.95
N PHE A 97 -7.00 11.69 3.79
CA PHE A 97 -7.79 12.93 3.94
C PHE A 97 -6.88 14.12 4.25
N ASP A 98 -7.40 15.34 4.09
CA ASP A 98 -6.62 16.59 4.22
C ASP A 98 -5.37 16.62 3.32
N CYS A 99 -5.47 16.07 2.10
CA CYS A 99 -4.37 16.04 1.13
C CYS A 99 -4.15 17.39 0.44
N GLY A 100 -3.01 17.55 -0.24
CA GLY A 100 -2.70 18.75 -1.01
C GLY A 100 -3.57 18.94 -2.26
N VAL A 101 -4.19 17.86 -2.74
CA VAL A 101 -5.11 17.84 -3.88
C VAL A 101 -6.40 17.11 -3.49
N ASP A 102 -7.50 17.48 -4.13
CA ASP A 102 -8.75 16.72 -4.07
C ASP A 102 -8.86 15.84 -5.33
N MET A 103 -8.75 14.52 -5.15
CA MET A 103 -8.77 13.57 -6.26
C MET A 103 -10.17 13.44 -6.90
N SER A 104 -11.22 13.90 -6.22
CA SER A 104 -12.56 13.96 -6.81
C SER A 104 -12.68 15.08 -7.85
N GLU A 105 -11.95 16.19 -7.69
CA GLU A 105 -12.02 17.32 -8.62
C GLU A 105 -11.54 16.91 -10.02
N ILE A 106 -10.40 16.20 -10.12
CA ILE A 106 -9.88 15.79 -11.43
C ILE A 106 -10.78 14.76 -12.12
N THR A 107 -11.42 13.86 -11.35
CA THR A 107 -12.33 12.83 -11.90
C THR A 107 -13.71 13.38 -12.24
N MET A 108 -14.11 14.52 -11.66
CA MET A 108 -15.32 15.24 -12.07
C MET A 108 -15.17 15.87 -13.45
N ASP A 109 -13.99 16.42 -13.75
CA ASP A 109 -13.69 17.02 -15.04
C ASP A 109 -13.31 15.96 -16.09
N HIS A 110 -12.67 14.87 -15.66
CA HIS A 110 -12.21 13.75 -16.49
C HIS A 110 -12.68 12.40 -15.93
N SER A 111 -13.96 12.09 -16.12
CA SER A 111 -14.56 10.85 -15.61
C SER A 111 -13.89 9.58 -16.15
N GLU A 112 -13.31 9.65 -17.35
CA GLU A 112 -12.56 8.58 -17.99
C GLU A 112 -11.21 8.27 -17.30
N TRP A 113 -10.73 9.14 -16.40
CA TRP A 113 -9.51 8.90 -15.61
C TRP A 113 -9.79 8.23 -14.27
N HIS A 114 -11.07 7.99 -13.92
CA HIS A 114 -11.48 7.52 -12.59
C HIS A 114 -10.69 6.30 -12.12
N ASP A 115 -10.63 5.23 -12.92
CA ASP A 115 -9.97 3.98 -12.53
C ASP A 115 -8.46 4.16 -12.29
N MET A 116 -7.79 4.91 -13.17
CA MET A 116 -6.37 5.21 -13.00
C MET A 116 -6.12 6.12 -11.77
N VAL A 117 -6.99 7.11 -11.52
CA VAL A 117 -6.87 7.96 -10.32
C VAL A 117 -7.15 7.16 -9.05
N MET A 118 -8.08 6.20 -9.09
CA MET A 118 -8.31 5.24 -8.01
C MET A 118 -7.06 4.39 -7.73
N ASP A 119 -6.40 3.89 -8.77
CA ASP A 119 -5.15 3.11 -8.64
C ASP A 119 -3.98 3.97 -8.13
N ILE A 120 -3.90 5.23 -8.53
CA ILE A 120 -2.97 6.22 -7.92
C ILE A 120 -3.26 6.36 -6.43
N GLY A 121 -4.55 6.41 -6.06
CA GLY A 121 -5.01 6.35 -4.67
C GLY A 121 -4.43 5.13 -3.95
N LEU A 122 -4.67 3.93 -4.47
CA LEU A 122 -4.12 2.68 -3.94
C LEU A 122 -2.59 2.68 -3.79
N ALA A 123 -1.87 3.32 -4.71
CA ALA A 123 -0.40 3.39 -4.66
C ALA A 123 0.18 4.53 -3.80
N SER A 124 -0.66 5.42 -3.24
CA SER A 124 -0.22 6.70 -2.64
C SER A 124 0.81 6.53 -1.54
N SER A 125 0.66 5.54 -0.65
CA SER A 125 1.63 5.22 0.40
C SER A 125 3.02 4.95 -0.16
N GLY A 126 3.11 4.19 -1.26
CA GLY A 126 4.37 3.88 -1.94
C GLY A 126 4.96 5.11 -2.65
N ILE A 127 4.11 5.92 -3.30
CA ILE A 127 4.49 7.17 -3.95
C ILE A 127 5.14 8.12 -2.94
N TRP A 128 4.49 8.36 -1.80
CA TRP A 128 5.00 9.27 -0.79
C TRP A 128 6.25 8.72 -0.08
N ALA A 129 6.30 7.41 0.23
CA ALA A 129 7.47 6.79 0.87
C ALA A 129 8.75 6.87 0.03
N ARG A 130 8.62 6.86 -1.31
CA ARG A 130 9.75 6.92 -2.25
C ARG A 130 10.05 8.33 -2.75
N ASN A 131 9.16 9.30 -2.50
CA ASN A 131 9.33 10.68 -2.94
C ASN A 131 10.40 11.40 -2.10
N ARG A 132 11.59 11.58 -2.69
CA ARG A 132 12.73 12.26 -2.06
C ARG A 132 12.63 13.78 -2.03
N LEU A 133 11.64 14.36 -2.71
CA LEU A 133 11.36 15.79 -2.66
C LEU A 133 10.50 16.15 -1.43
N LEU A 134 9.79 15.19 -0.85
CA LEU A 134 9.04 15.41 0.37
C LEU A 134 9.95 15.69 1.55
N SER A 135 9.59 16.71 2.32
CA SER A 135 10.26 17.07 3.55
C SER A 135 9.25 17.26 4.67
N PHE A 136 9.58 16.71 5.82
CA PHE A 136 8.80 16.83 7.05
C PHE A 136 9.65 17.54 8.11
N PRO A 137 9.06 18.31 9.03
CA PRO A 137 9.82 18.82 10.18
C PRO A 137 10.39 17.66 11.01
N GLU A 138 11.56 17.84 11.62
CA GLU A 138 12.13 16.80 12.50
C GLU A 138 11.26 16.53 13.73
N SER A 139 10.57 17.56 14.24
CA SER A 139 9.66 17.42 15.35
C SER A 139 8.55 18.46 15.31
N CYS A 140 7.40 18.06 15.86
CA CYS A 140 6.20 18.88 15.99
C CYS A 140 5.64 18.75 17.40
N SER A 141 5.25 19.87 17.99
CA SER A 141 4.55 19.86 19.27
C SER A 141 3.09 19.46 19.09
N ARG A 142 2.44 18.98 20.15
CA ARG A 142 1.03 18.59 20.11
C ARG A 142 0.07 19.72 19.71
N ASP A 143 0.47 20.96 19.96
CA ASP A 143 -0.32 22.15 19.66
C ASP A 143 -0.05 22.70 18.25
N THR A 144 0.99 22.19 17.58
CA THR A 144 1.31 22.58 16.20
C THR A 144 0.25 22.04 15.24
N ALA A 145 -0.28 22.91 14.37
CA ALA A 145 -1.29 22.52 13.39
C ALA A 145 -0.71 21.53 12.38
N PHE A 146 -1.57 20.65 11.84
CA PHE A 146 -1.17 19.70 10.80
C PHE A 146 -0.57 20.43 9.58
N GLU A 147 -1.17 21.55 9.17
CA GLU A 147 -0.68 22.37 8.05
C GLU A 147 0.78 22.83 8.21
N ASP A 148 1.22 23.07 9.44
CA ASP A 148 2.59 23.49 9.73
C ASP A 148 3.57 22.31 9.76
N CYS A 149 3.04 21.09 9.83
CA CYS A 149 3.80 19.85 9.98
C CYS A 149 3.65 18.86 8.83
N LYS A 150 2.73 19.07 7.88
CA LYS A 150 2.53 18.15 6.77
C LYS A 150 3.75 18.09 5.84
N GLY A 151 3.87 16.97 5.14
CA GLY A 151 4.91 16.76 4.15
C GLY A 151 4.71 17.67 2.95
N LEU A 152 5.77 18.33 2.49
CA LEU A 152 5.73 19.19 1.31
C LEU A 152 7.00 19.10 0.49
N CYS A 153 6.85 19.17 -0.83
CA CYS A 153 7.95 19.47 -1.76
C CYS A 153 8.27 20.98 -1.71
N ARG A 154 9.03 21.41 -0.71
CA ARG A 154 9.21 22.84 -0.33
C ARG A 154 9.63 23.76 -1.47
N ASP A 155 10.46 23.27 -2.38
CA ASP A 155 10.95 24.05 -3.52
C ASP A 155 9.85 24.35 -4.56
N TYR A 156 8.70 23.68 -4.46
CA TYR A 156 7.60 23.71 -5.43
C TYR A 156 6.27 24.21 -4.86
N VAL A 157 6.16 24.44 -3.55
CA VAL A 157 4.89 24.80 -2.85
C VAL A 157 4.18 26.02 -3.44
N ASN A 158 4.92 26.99 -4.00
CA ASN A 158 4.34 28.21 -4.57
C ASN A 158 4.20 28.17 -6.10
N ARG A 159 4.47 27.03 -6.75
CA ARG A 159 4.36 26.89 -8.20
C ARG A 159 3.01 26.32 -8.57
N THR A 160 2.37 26.95 -9.55
CA THR A 160 1.04 26.57 -10.05
C THR A 160 1.07 26.11 -11.51
N THR A 161 2.23 26.22 -12.17
CA THR A 161 2.40 25.87 -13.58
C THR A 161 3.77 25.24 -13.80
N PHE A 162 3.77 24.16 -14.56
CA PHE A 162 4.97 23.42 -14.96
C PHE A 162 4.98 23.19 -16.47
N GLU A 163 6.16 23.26 -17.06
CA GLU A 163 6.33 22.82 -18.45
C GLU A 163 6.33 21.28 -18.49
N ARG A 164 5.78 20.67 -19.54
CA ARG A 164 5.70 19.21 -19.66
C ARG A 164 7.05 18.51 -19.49
N SER A 165 8.11 19.05 -20.09
CA SER A 165 9.45 18.48 -19.96
C SER A 165 9.96 18.49 -18.52
N GLU A 166 9.57 19.50 -17.73
CA GLU A 166 9.91 19.60 -16.32
C GLU A 166 9.16 18.54 -15.51
N LEU A 167 7.85 18.36 -15.76
CA LEU A 167 7.05 17.33 -15.08
C LEU A 167 7.59 15.92 -15.31
N VAL A 168 8.00 15.61 -16.54
CA VAL A 168 8.65 14.32 -16.87
C VAL A 168 9.90 14.10 -16.01
N GLU A 169 10.75 15.11 -15.85
CA GLU A 169 11.94 15.03 -15.01
C GLU A 169 11.58 14.89 -13.52
N LEU A 170 10.59 15.64 -13.03
CA LEU A 170 10.14 15.60 -11.64
C LEU A 170 9.54 14.24 -11.27
N LEU A 171 8.63 13.72 -12.08
CA LEU A 171 7.99 12.41 -11.88
C LEU A 171 9.02 11.27 -11.96
N SER A 172 10.07 11.44 -12.76
CA SER A 172 11.22 10.52 -12.78
C SER A 172 12.05 10.62 -11.49
N SER A 173 12.27 11.82 -10.97
CA SER A 173 13.06 12.04 -9.75
C SER A 173 12.43 11.44 -8.49
N ILE A 174 11.10 11.43 -8.43
CA ILE A 174 10.34 10.80 -7.33
C ILE A 174 10.09 9.31 -7.56
N ARG A 175 10.62 8.74 -8.66
CA ARG A 175 10.42 7.34 -9.07
C ARG A 175 8.96 6.95 -9.22
N PHE A 176 8.11 7.89 -9.62
CA PHE A 176 6.76 7.56 -10.05
C PHE A 176 6.83 6.78 -11.37
N VAL A 177 7.68 7.25 -12.29
CA VAL A 177 8.01 6.59 -13.56
C VAL A 177 9.53 6.61 -13.73
N TYR A 178 10.22 5.46 -13.70
CA TYR A 178 11.68 5.40 -13.74
C TYR A 178 12.23 4.36 -14.73
N PHE A 179 12.76 4.83 -15.86
CA PHE A 179 13.34 3.95 -16.89
C PHE A 179 14.86 3.86 -16.76
N THR A 180 15.37 2.81 -16.12
CA THR A 180 16.77 2.36 -16.36
C THR A 180 16.85 1.15 -17.27
N ASP A 181 15.85 0.27 -17.20
CA ASP A 181 15.67 -0.92 -18.03
C ASP A 181 14.17 -1.29 -17.96
N ASP A 182 13.50 -1.51 -19.09
CA ASP A 182 12.05 -1.84 -19.14
C ASP A 182 11.74 -3.16 -18.41
N SER A 183 12.75 -3.98 -18.08
CA SER A 183 12.56 -5.21 -17.34
C SER A 183 12.57 -5.07 -15.81
N ASP A 184 12.96 -3.92 -15.24
CA ASP A 184 13.07 -3.74 -13.78
C ASP A 184 12.03 -2.74 -13.23
N VAL A 185 10.76 -3.13 -13.39
CA VAL A 185 9.61 -2.39 -12.85
C VAL A 185 9.55 -2.39 -11.31
N SER A 186 10.31 -3.27 -10.65
CA SER A 186 10.33 -3.43 -9.18
C SER A 186 10.78 -2.17 -8.42
N THR A 187 11.43 -1.24 -9.12
CA THR A 187 11.95 0.01 -8.55
C THR A 187 10.97 1.19 -8.61
N PHE A 188 9.86 1.04 -9.34
CA PHE A 188 8.81 2.04 -9.48
C PHE A 188 8.02 2.17 -8.18
N SER A 189 7.43 3.34 -7.97
CA SER A 189 6.54 3.54 -6.83
C SER A 189 5.20 2.83 -7.00
N SER A 190 4.84 2.47 -8.24
CA SER A 190 3.71 1.60 -8.57
C SER A 190 3.92 0.88 -9.91
N PRO A 191 4.42 -0.37 -9.90
CA PRO A 191 4.58 -1.18 -11.12
C PRO A 191 3.25 -1.43 -11.83
N ALA A 192 2.17 -1.69 -11.09
CA ALA A 192 0.84 -1.96 -11.65
C ALA A 192 0.26 -0.76 -12.43
N ILE A 193 0.42 0.46 -11.92
CA ILE A 193 0.01 1.68 -12.65
C ILE A 193 0.87 1.84 -13.91
N HIS A 194 2.18 1.58 -13.80
CA HIS A 194 3.08 1.64 -14.95
C HIS A 194 2.64 0.70 -16.08
N GLU A 195 2.36 -0.56 -15.76
CA GLU A 195 1.94 -1.58 -16.74
C GLU A 195 0.57 -1.29 -17.35
N SER A 196 -0.33 -0.66 -16.59
CA SER A 196 -1.73 -0.48 -17.01
C SER A 196 -2.00 0.84 -17.73
N TYR A 197 -1.28 1.91 -17.40
CA TYR A 197 -1.67 3.28 -17.79
C TYR A 197 -0.59 4.10 -18.48
N PHE A 198 0.49 3.47 -18.93
CA PHE A 198 1.57 4.17 -19.63
C PHE A 198 1.86 3.55 -20.99
N GLN A 199 2.06 4.44 -21.96
CA GLN A 199 2.76 4.11 -23.19
C GLN A 199 4.19 4.60 -23.12
N THR A 200 5.12 3.68 -23.33
CA THR A 200 6.56 3.95 -23.35
C THR A 200 7.11 3.78 -24.76
N SER A 201 8.11 4.57 -25.11
CA SER A 201 8.76 4.52 -26.42
C SER A 201 10.25 4.76 -26.31
N TYR A 202 11.06 3.84 -26.82
CA TYR A 202 12.51 3.94 -26.83
C TYR A 202 13.03 4.68 -28.08
N HIS A 203 13.81 5.73 -27.87
CA HIS A 203 14.41 6.54 -28.93
C HIS A 203 15.87 6.16 -29.12
N ALA A 204 16.15 5.25 -30.05
CA ALA A 204 17.50 4.72 -30.30
C ALA A 204 18.57 5.79 -30.61
N GLU A 205 18.16 6.92 -31.18
CA GLU A 205 19.08 8.02 -31.53
C GLU A 205 19.58 8.79 -30.29
N SER A 206 18.74 8.92 -29.26
CA SER A 206 19.08 9.62 -28.02
C SER A 206 19.44 8.67 -26.88
N GLY A 207 19.13 7.37 -27.03
CA GLY A 207 19.25 6.37 -25.98
C GLY A 207 18.29 6.62 -24.80
N LYS A 208 17.21 7.38 -25.01
CA LYS A 208 16.24 7.75 -23.97
C LYS A 208 14.87 7.15 -24.22
N TYR A 209 14.12 6.97 -23.14
CA TYR A 209 12.69 6.65 -23.19
C TYR A 209 11.86 7.93 -23.15
N SER A 210 10.77 7.97 -23.90
CA SER A 210 9.65 8.88 -23.67
C SER A 210 8.46 8.10 -23.16
N TRP A 211 7.59 8.76 -22.41
CA TRP A 211 6.37 8.15 -21.92
C TRP A 211 5.24 9.17 -21.88
N ARG A 212 4.02 8.66 -21.86
CA ARG A 212 2.79 9.42 -21.66
C ARG A 212 1.78 8.55 -20.93
N PHE A 213 0.89 9.18 -20.17
CA PHE A 213 -0.30 8.49 -19.69
C PHE A 213 -1.20 8.05 -20.85
N ASP A 214 -1.82 6.90 -20.65
CA ASP A 214 -2.79 6.26 -21.54
C ASP A 214 -3.83 5.49 -20.70
N PRO A 215 -4.74 6.22 -20.01
CA PRO A 215 -5.65 5.62 -19.03
C PRO A 215 -6.62 4.59 -19.64
N ASP A 216 -6.92 4.69 -20.92
CA ASP A 216 -7.90 3.85 -21.63
C ASP A 216 -7.27 2.89 -22.66
N GLY A 217 -5.94 2.89 -22.80
CA GLY A 217 -5.24 2.05 -23.76
C GLY A 217 -5.38 2.48 -25.23
N THR A 218 -5.89 3.69 -25.50
CA THR A 218 -6.26 4.13 -26.86
C THR A 218 -5.41 5.27 -27.42
N ASP A 219 -4.41 5.77 -26.68
CA ASP A 219 -3.60 6.94 -27.03
C ASP A 219 -4.47 8.20 -27.27
N SER A 220 -5.59 8.32 -26.55
CA SER A 220 -6.62 9.33 -26.81
C SER A 220 -6.32 10.71 -26.24
N LEU A 221 -5.46 10.81 -25.22
CA LEU A 221 -5.18 12.07 -24.55
C LEU A 221 -4.51 13.09 -25.50
N SER A 222 -4.91 14.35 -25.40
CA SER A 222 -4.16 15.46 -25.98
C SER A 222 -2.88 15.74 -25.18
N ASP A 223 -1.96 16.53 -25.76
CA ASP A 223 -0.74 16.95 -25.05
C ASP A 223 -1.04 17.80 -23.81
N ASP A 224 -2.11 18.61 -23.87
CA ASP A 224 -2.55 19.46 -22.76
C ASP A 224 -3.12 18.60 -21.62
N GLU A 225 -4.02 17.65 -21.93
CA GLU A 225 -4.56 16.69 -20.95
C GLU A 225 -3.47 15.83 -20.31
N ASN A 226 -2.49 15.39 -21.10
CA ASN A 226 -1.36 14.62 -20.56
C ASN A 226 -0.51 15.45 -19.59
N THR A 227 -0.33 16.74 -19.88
CA THR A 227 0.43 17.66 -19.03
C THR A 227 -0.33 17.98 -17.75
N GLU A 228 -1.64 18.20 -17.84
CA GLU A 228 -2.54 18.37 -16.70
C GLU A 228 -2.48 17.17 -15.76
N LEU A 229 -2.59 15.96 -16.32
CA LEU A 229 -2.52 14.74 -15.51
C LEU A 229 -1.15 14.55 -14.84
N MET A 230 -0.05 14.84 -15.55
CA MET A 230 1.28 14.84 -14.95
C MET A 230 1.40 15.84 -13.80
N GLN A 231 0.80 17.02 -13.96
CA GLN A 231 0.79 18.04 -12.91
C GLN A 231 0.00 17.56 -11.70
N PHE A 232 -1.21 17.02 -11.89
CA PHE A 232 -2.02 16.43 -10.83
C PHE A 232 -1.25 15.37 -10.03
N VAL A 233 -0.61 14.41 -10.71
CA VAL A 233 0.16 13.35 -10.04
C VAL A 233 1.32 13.93 -9.24
N PHE A 234 2.02 14.93 -9.79
CA PHE A 234 3.13 15.56 -9.09
C PHE A 234 2.63 16.33 -7.84
N GLU A 235 1.55 17.08 -7.95
CA GLU A 235 0.94 17.81 -6.84
C GLU A 235 0.46 16.86 -5.74
N HIS A 236 -0.19 15.74 -6.11
CA HIS A 236 -0.56 14.66 -5.19
C HIS A 236 0.65 14.07 -4.46
N ALA A 237 1.71 13.74 -5.21
CA ALA A 237 2.94 13.21 -4.63
C ALA A 237 3.63 14.20 -3.67
N CYS A 238 3.39 15.50 -3.85
CA CYS A 238 4.00 16.58 -3.10
C CYS A 238 3.15 17.12 -1.95
N GLY A 239 1.93 16.62 -1.78
CA GLY A 239 1.00 17.00 -0.71
C GLY A 239 0.37 15.79 -0.03
N PRO A 240 1.15 14.89 0.60
CA PRO A 240 0.60 13.80 1.39
C PRO A 240 -0.36 14.35 2.44
N GLY A 241 -1.55 13.77 2.49
CA GLY A 241 -2.53 14.05 3.53
C GLY A 241 -2.22 13.30 4.82
N ARG A 242 -3.26 13.16 5.64
CA ARG A 242 -3.30 12.24 6.75
C ARG A 242 -3.69 10.86 6.23
N MET A 243 -3.09 9.84 6.82
CA MET A 243 -3.35 8.45 6.50
C MET A 243 -4.06 7.80 7.69
N GLY A 244 -5.16 7.09 7.43
CA GLY A 244 -5.79 6.27 8.45
C GLY A 244 -4.84 5.18 8.96
N ALA A 245 -5.07 4.66 10.16
CA ALA A 245 -4.10 3.76 10.79
C ALA A 245 -3.82 2.51 9.95
N MET A 246 -4.86 1.96 9.31
CA MET A 246 -4.75 0.83 8.38
C MET A 246 -3.81 1.12 7.21
N SER A 247 -3.72 2.33 6.70
CA SER A 247 -2.82 2.66 5.58
C SER A 247 -1.34 2.81 5.99
N THR A 248 -0.96 2.45 7.22
CA THR A 248 0.39 2.70 7.76
C THR A 248 0.92 1.52 8.57
N GLY A 249 2.18 1.59 9.01
CA GLY A 249 2.75 0.62 9.95
C GLY A 249 2.02 0.54 11.31
N ALA A 250 1.06 1.43 11.58
CA ALA A 250 0.18 1.40 12.75
C ALA A 250 -1.10 0.56 12.55
N ALA A 251 -1.24 -0.16 11.43
CA ALA A 251 -2.46 -0.88 11.06
C ALA A 251 -2.98 -1.83 12.15
N ALA A 252 -2.09 -2.49 12.90
CA ALA A 252 -2.47 -3.39 14.00
C ALA A 252 -3.21 -2.70 15.17
N ASN A 253 -3.14 -1.37 15.28
CA ASN A 253 -3.95 -0.62 16.23
C ASN A 253 -5.41 -0.55 15.81
N ASP A 254 -5.70 -0.70 14.52
CA ASP A 254 -7.05 -0.78 14.02
C ASP A 254 -7.66 -2.16 14.31
N PRO A 255 -8.80 -2.26 15.01
CA PRO A 255 -9.41 -3.54 15.33
C PRO A 255 -9.80 -4.43 14.14
N ILE A 256 -9.97 -3.88 12.92
CA ILE A 256 -10.28 -4.69 11.73
C ILE A 256 -9.06 -5.41 11.15
N PHE A 257 -7.84 -5.01 11.53
CA PHE A 257 -6.61 -5.72 11.18
C PHE A 257 -6.70 -7.21 11.54
N TRP A 258 -7.04 -7.49 12.81
CA TRP A 258 -7.05 -8.84 13.35
C TRP A 258 -8.02 -9.82 12.67
N PRO A 259 -9.27 -9.46 12.33
CA PRO A 259 -10.14 -10.35 11.56
C PRO A 259 -9.81 -10.44 10.06
N ILE A 260 -9.06 -9.49 9.49
CA ILE A 260 -8.66 -9.54 8.07
C ILE A 260 -7.48 -10.48 7.86
N HIS A 261 -6.45 -10.40 8.69
CA HIS A 261 -5.20 -11.17 8.50
C HIS A 261 -5.37 -12.70 8.39
N PRO A 262 -6.32 -13.35 9.09
CA PRO A 262 -6.63 -14.77 8.87
C PRO A 262 -7.07 -15.10 7.43
N THR A 263 -7.48 -14.13 6.63
CA THR A 263 -7.83 -14.37 5.21
C THR A 263 -6.63 -14.87 4.42
N PHE A 264 -5.43 -14.31 4.64
CA PHE A 264 -4.21 -14.75 3.97
C PHE A 264 -3.79 -16.15 4.41
N ASP A 265 -3.91 -16.43 5.71
CA ASP A 265 -3.68 -17.75 6.28
C ASP A 265 -4.66 -18.79 5.72
N ARG A 266 -5.93 -18.43 5.53
CA ARG A 266 -6.94 -19.28 4.88
C ARG A 266 -6.58 -19.65 3.44
N ILE A 267 -6.14 -18.67 2.63
CA ILE A 267 -5.68 -18.92 1.26
C ILE A 267 -4.47 -19.87 1.29
N TRP A 268 -3.53 -19.64 2.21
CA TRP A 268 -2.34 -20.48 2.33
C TRP A 268 -2.66 -21.91 2.81
N HIS A 269 -3.60 -22.07 3.74
CA HIS A 269 -4.09 -23.40 4.17
C HIS A 269 -4.70 -24.16 3.00
N TYR A 270 -5.48 -23.50 2.15
CA TYR A 270 -6.05 -24.12 0.96
C TYR A 270 -4.96 -24.66 0.03
N ILE A 271 -3.95 -23.83 -0.30
CA ILE A 271 -2.82 -24.23 -1.16
C ILE A 271 -2.08 -25.45 -0.58
N ARG A 272 -1.89 -25.51 0.75
CA ARG A 272 -1.20 -26.65 1.40
C ARG A 272 -2.03 -27.94 1.50
N LEU A 273 -3.36 -27.82 1.48
CA LEU A 273 -4.28 -28.96 1.66
C LEU A 273 -4.77 -29.54 0.34
N ASP A 274 -5.06 -28.71 -0.65
CA ASP A 274 -5.69 -29.15 -1.89
C ASP A 274 -4.70 -29.87 -2.82
N SER A 275 -5.09 -31.05 -3.30
CA SER A 275 -4.24 -31.91 -4.11
C SER A 275 -3.84 -31.31 -5.47
N SER A 276 -4.57 -30.30 -5.97
CA SER A 276 -4.23 -29.60 -7.22
C SER A 276 -2.94 -28.79 -7.13
N TYR A 277 -2.44 -28.54 -5.91
CA TYR A 277 -1.17 -27.86 -5.63
C TYR A 277 -0.06 -28.85 -5.24
N SER A 278 -0.17 -30.14 -5.59
CA SER A 278 0.89 -31.13 -5.28
C SER A 278 2.27 -30.76 -5.83
N ASP A 279 2.29 -29.99 -6.91
CA ASP A 279 3.50 -29.56 -7.62
C ASP A 279 3.89 -28.10 -7.29
N PHE A 280 3.30 -27.51 -6.25
CA PHE A 280 3.62 -26.15 -5.82
C PHE A 280 5.08 -26.04 -5.35
N ASP A 281 5.81 -25.05 -5.85
CA ASP A 281 7.20 -24.82 -5.46
C ASP A 281 7.26 -24.08 -4.12
N HIS A 282 7.66 -24.80 -3.08
CA HIS A 282 7.81 -24.29 -1.71
C HIS A 282 9.20 -23.65 -1.46
N THR A 283 10.00 -23.41 -2.50
CA THR A 283 11.34 -22.82 -2.34
C THR A 283 11.24 -21.42 -1.73
N TRP A 284 11.82 -21.26 -0.54
CA TRP A 284 11.96 -19.95 0.13
C TRP A 284 13.12 -19.18 -0.48
N GLN A 285 12.89 -17.94 -0.91
CA GLN A 285 13.95 -17.02 -1.35
C GLN A 285 14.32 -16.09 -0.20
N ASP A 286 15.59 -16.14 0.21
CA ASP A 286 16.10 -15.24 1.26
C ASP A 286 16.26 -13.81 0.73
N ASP A 287 15.86 -12.83 1.52
CA ASP A 287 16.07 -11.41 1.26
C ASP A 287 16.97 -10.82 2.36
N PRO A 288 18.27 -10.60 2.07
CA PRO A 288 19.20 -10.05 3.06
C PRO A 288 19.01 -8.53 3.29
N THR A 289 18.16 -7.87 2.52
CA THR A 289 17.95 -6.41 2.61
C THR A 289 16.90 -6.04 3.65
N CYS A 290 16.01 -6.98 4.00
CA CYS A 290 14.90 -6.78 4.91
C CYS A 290 14.88 -7.87 6.00
N TYR A 291 15.28 -7.51 7.23
CA TYR A 291 15.28 -8.43 8.35
C TYR A 291 13.87 -8.93 8.66
N GLY A 292 13.73 -10.24 8.87
CA GLY A 292 12.46 -10.92 9.13
C GLY A 292 11.87 -11.59 7.89
N ARG A 293 12.46 -11.42 6.69
CA ARG A 293 12.02 -12.07 5.46
C ARG A 293 12.78 -13.36 5.12
N SER A 294 13.99 -13.54 5.64
CA SER A 294 14.79 -14.73 5.32
C SER A 294 14.31 -15.96 6.10
N TYR A 295 14.50 -17.15 5.54
CA TYR A 295 13.97 -18.41 6.05
C TYR A 295 14.41 -18.72 7.48
N LEU A 296 15.62 -18.29 7.84
CA LEU A 296 16.22 -18.50 9.18
C LEU A 296 16.15 -17.26 10.07
N ASP A 297 15.50 -16.18 9.64
CA ASP A 297 15.31 -15.01 10.49
C ASP A 297 14.42 -15.36 11.67
N VAL A 298 14.82 -14.89 12.85
CA VAL A 298 14.14 -15.12 14.11
C VAL A 298 13.15 -13.99 14.37
N LEU A 299 11.89 -14.33 14.58
CA LEU A 299 10.79 -13.40 14.77
C LEU A 299 10.44 -13.25 16.26
N PRO A 300 9.78 -12.16 16.67
CA PRO A 300 9.52 -11.88 18.10
C PRO A 300 8.40 -12.73 18.71
N PHE A 301 8.18 -13.95 18.20
CA PHE A 301 7.16 -14.89 18.66
C PHE A 301 7.78 -16.03 19.45
N LYS A 302 7.17 -16.38 20.59
CA LYS A 302 7.58 -17.51 21.44
C LYS A 302 6.40 -18.05 22.24
N GLY A 303 6.39 -19.36 22.51
CA GLY A 303 5.36 -20.00 23.34
C GLY A 303 3.95 -19.93 22.74
N LEU A 304 3.86 -19.91 21.41
CA LEU A 304 2.57 -19.83 20.70
C LEU A 304 1.85 -21.18 20.68
N PHE A 305 2.58 -22.28 20.86
CA PHE A 305 2.07 -23.66 20.70
C PHE A 305 2.08 -24.42 22.05
N GLY A 306 1.86 -23.70 23.15
CA GLY A 306 1.67 -24.29 24.47
C GLY A 306 2.95 -24.66 25.23
N GLU A 307 4.11 -24.18 24.78
CA GLU A 307 5.37 -24.43 25.46
C GLU A 307 5.49 -23.60 26.75
N GLU A 308 5.40 -24.25 27.91
CA GLU A 308 5.62 -23.61 29.20
C GLU A 308 7.06 -23.05 29.30
N ASN A 309 7.19 -21.78 29.69
CA ASN A 309 8.48 -21.08 29.84
C ASN A 309 9.33 -21.04 28.56
N ALA A 310 8.70 -20.88 27.38
CA ALA A 310 9.43 -20.70 26.13
C ALA A 310 10.48 -19.58 26.20
N THR A 311 11.76 -19.96 26.06
CA THR A 311 12.91 -19.04 26.02
C THR A 311 13.42 -18.79 24.61
N HIS A 312 13.00 -19.62 23.65
CA HIS A 312 13.38 -19.55 22.26
C HIS A 312 12.32 -18.80 21.45
N PHE A 313 12.77 -17.94 20.55
CA PHE A 313 11.96 -17.26 19.55
C PHE A 313 11.92 -18.09 18.27
N TYR A 314 10.76 -18.17 17.62
CA TYR A 314 10.62 -18.94 16.38
C TYR A 314 11.28 -18.24 15.20
N SER A 315 11.92 -19.02 14.34
CA SER A 315 12.29 -18.58 13.00
C SER A 315 11.13 -18.68 12.02
N ASN A 316 11.26 -18.05 10.84
CA ASN A 316 10.32 -18.27 9.72
C ASN A 316 10.17 -19.76 9.39
N LYS A 317 11.28 -20.51 9.36
CA LYS A 317 11.27 -21.97 9.22
C LYS A 317 10.41 -22.68 10.26
N ASP A 318 10.53 -22.29 11.53
CA ASP A 318 9.76 -22.90 12.62
C ASP A 318 8.28 -22.60 12.43
N LEU A 319 7.92 -21.33 12.22
CA LEU A 319 6.53 -20.92 12.00
C LEU A 319 5.92 -21.55 10.75
N TYR A 320 6.66 -21.66 9.66
CA TYR A 320 6.19 -22.31 8.43
C TYR A 320 5.79 -23.77 8.65
N SER A 321 6.52 -24.46 9.51
CA SER A 321 6.25 -25.85 9.89
C SER A 321 5.11 -25.94 10.90
N LEU A 322 5.12 -25.07 11.92
CA LEU A 322 4.14 -25.08 13.01
C LEU A 322 2.75 -24.63 12.56
N LEU A 323 2.68 -23.72 11.59
CA LEU A 323 1.44 -23.22 10.97
C LEU A 323 0.97 -24.09 9.78
N ASP A 324 1.52 -25.30 9.60
CA ASP A 324 0.97 -26.24 8.62
C ASP A 324 -0.43 -26.69 9.05
N PRO A 325 -1.47 -26.59 8.20
CA PRO A 325 -2.80 -27.11 8.53
C PRO A 325 -2.84 -28.62 8.79
N LYS A 326 -1.80 -29.37 8.40
CA LYS A 326 -1.62 -30.80 8.71
C LYS A 326 -0.89 -31.04 10.04
N ASN A 327 -0.40 -29.98 10.70
CA ASN A 327 0.20 -30.09 12.03
C ASN A 327 -0.91 -30.39 13.06
N PRO A 328 -0.86 -31.53 13.77
CA PRO A 328 -1.88 -31.87 14.77
C PRO A 328 -1.90 -30.91 15.97
N ASP A 329 -0.82 -30.15 16.19
CA ASP A 329 -0.71 -29.19 17.29
C ASP A 329 -1.22 -27.79 16.90
N LEU A 330 -1.62 -27.56 15.64
CA LEU A 330 -2.22 -26.30 15.21
C LEU A 330 -3.62 -26.17 15.86
N PRO A 331 -3.91 -25.08 16.60
CA PRO A 331 -5.14 -24.98 17.41
C PRO A 331 -6.40 -24.70 16.58
N HIS A 332 -6.27 -24.50 15.27
CA HIS A 332 -7.39 -24.22 14.37
C HIS A 332 -7.09 -24.71 12.95
N VAL A 333 -8.13 -24.99 12.19
CA VAL A 333 -8.13 -25.16 10.73
C VAL A 333 -9.47 -24.59 10.24
N TYR A 334 -9.51 -24.03 9.04
CA TYR A 334 -10.74 -23.50 8.46
C TYR A 334 -11.71 -24.63 8.08
N GLU A 335 -13.01 -24.41 8.33
CA GLU A 335 -14.06 -25.40 8.06
C GLU A 335 -14.25 -25.66 6.55
N ASN A 336 -14.17 -24.60 5.73
CA ASN A 336 -14.25 -24.66 4.28
C ASN A 336 -13.36 -23.59 3.64
N PHE A 337 -13.17 -23.71 2.34
CA PHE A 337 -12.43 -22.78 1.49
C PHE A 337 -13.34 -22.17 0.42
N ASP A 338 -14.59 -21.87 0.80
CA ASP A 338 -15.55 -21.18 -0.06
C ASP A 338 -15.44 -19.65 0.15
N TRP A 339 -15.37 -18.89 -0.95
CA TRP A 339 -15.39 -17.44 -0.96
C TRP A 339 -16.64 -16.94 -1.70
N ASP A 340 -17.81 -17.18 -1.12
CA ASP A 340 -19.11 -16.84 -1.72
C ASP A 340 -19.22 -15.37 -2.14
N HIS A 341 -18.59 -14.47 -1.38
CA HIS A 341 -18.53 -13.04 -1.70
C HIS A 341 -17.78 -12.73 -3.00
N CYS A 342 -16.94 -13.65 -3.49
CA CYS A 342 -16.24 -13.54 -4.77
C CYS A 342 -16.94 -14.26 -5.93
N SER A 343 -17.95 -15.08 -5.64
CA SER A 343 -18.64 -15.87 -6.66
C SER A 343 -19.57 -15.03 -7.55
N SER A 344 -19.95 -13.83 -7.11
CA SER A 344 -20.78 -12.87 -7.86
C SER A 344 -20.08 -12.26 -9.09
N LYS A 345 -18.76 -12.41 -9.24
CA LYS A 345 -17.98 -11.86 -10.37
C LYS A 345 -17.79 -12.79 -11.57
N SER A 346 -18.23 -14.05 -11.51
CA SER A 346 -18.16 -14.96 -12.67
C SER A 346 -19.17 -14.63 -13.80
N SER A 347 -19.79 -13.46 -13.77
CA SER A 347 -20.89 -13.07 -14.67
C SER A 347 -20.94 -11.55 -14.92
N SER A 348 -19.86 -10.97 -15.44
CA SER A 348 -19.90 -9.64 -16.06
C SER A 348 -18.85 -9.52 -17.14
#